data_AF-A0A163TAJ0-F1
#
_entry.id   AF-A0A163TAJ0-F1
#
_cell.length_a   1.000
_cell.length_b   1.000
_cell.length_c   1.000
_cell.angle_alpha   90.00
_cell.angle_beta   90.00
_cell.angle_gamma   90.00
#
_symmetry.space_group_name_H-M   'P 1'
#
loop_
_entity.id
_entity.type
_entity.pdbx_description
1 polymer ?
#
loop_
_entity_poly.entity_id
_entity_poly.type
_entity_poly.pdbx_seq_one_letter_code
_entity_poly.pdbx_strand_id
1 'polypeptide(L)'
;QSGKTLPISFGADGGEVVWNGTTSAGILGIEGGPASISFEIVDSATTSVLVIKQDQGDPANPVTVAEVTLTKATGAYSYVQVANLLHVDNGDNVEDDATFVLGYTVTDGDGDTVDGSIDLIIDDDTPIIEAHSRADYRIISDDDDVTGLNGNPGFGDNPVDGTPSDSREYHQSGKTLPISFGADGGEVVWNGTTSAGILGIEGGPASISFEIVDSATTSVLVIKQDQGDP
;
A
#
# COMPACT_ATOMS: atom_id res chain seq x y z
N GLN A 1 0.80 17.39 -10.36
CA GLN A 1 0.14 18.61 -9.83
C GLN A 1 0.52 19.82 -10.69
N SER A 2 -0.35 20.84 -10.78
CA SER A 2 -0.06 22.13 -11.44
C SER A 2 1.12 22.83 -10.75
N GLY A 3 2.07 23.36 -11.52
CA GLY A 3 3.27 24.00 -10.97
C GLY A 3 2.94 25.19 -10.07
N LYS A 4 3.68 25.31 -8.96
CA LYS A 4 3.68 26.48 -8.07
C LYS A 4 4.93 27.33 -8.36
N THR A 5 5.02 28.52 -7.79
CA THR A 5 6.15 29.43 -8.00
C THR A 5 6.69 29.90 -6.65
N LEU A 6 8.01 29.88 -6.50
CA LEU A 6 8.69 30.41 -5.31
C LEU A 6 8.52 31.94 -5.22
N PRO A 7 8.31 32.52 -4.02
CA PRO A 7 8.18 33.97 -3.85
C PRO A 7 9.56 34.65 -3.86
N ILE A 8 10.21 34.67 -5.02
CA ILE A 8 11.58 35.19 -5.20
C ILE A 8 11.59 36.49 -6.02
N SER A 9 12.61 37.31 -5.82
CA SER A 9 12.87 38.54 -6.57
C SER A 9 14.35 38.63 -6.86
N PHE A 10 14.72 38.77 -8.13
CA PHE A 10 16.12 38.83 -8.58
C PHE A 10 16.67 40.26 -8.70
N GLY A 11 15.98 41.28 -8.16
CA GLY A 11 16.43 42.66 -8.33
C GLY A 11 16.28 43.17 -9.78
N ALA A 12 17.10 44.14 -10.17
CA ALA A 12 16.97 44.88 -11.44
C ALA A 12 17.78 44.28 -12.60
N ASP A 13 18.70 43.39 -12.30
CA ASP A 13 19.72 42.79 -13.15
C ASP A 13 19.40 41.34 -13.54
N GLY A 14 18.32 40.78 -12.99
CA GLY A 14 17.93 39.40 -13.23
C GLY A 14 18.70 38.45 -12.34
N GLY A 15 18.59 37.15 -12.57
CA GLY A 15 19.21 36.16 -11.70
C GLY A 15 18.70 34.75 -11.98
N GLU A 16 19.09 33.82 -11.13
CA GLU A 16 18.64 32.44 -11.18
C GLU A 16 18.34 31.87 -9.79
N VAL A 17 17.48 30.86 -9.76
CA VAL A 17 17.27 30.02 -8.59
C VAL A 17 17.60 28.58 -8.93
N VAL A 18 18.32 27.90 -8.04
CA VAL A 18 18.68 26.49 -8.16
C VAL A 18 18.37 25.76 -6.86
N TRP A 19 18.15 24.45 -6.94
CA TRP A 19 18.04 23.64 -5.73
C TRP A 19 19.36 23.57 -4.99
N ASN A 20 19.30 23.38 -3.68
CA ASN A 20 20.45 23.26 -2.79
C ASN A 20 20.31 21.98 -1.95
N GLY A 21 21.03 20.93 -2.37
CA GLY A 21 21.03 19.62 -1.74
C GLY A 21 21.74 19.59 -0.39
N THR A 22 22.56 20.61 -0.07
CA THR A 22 23.23 20.71 1.24
C THR A 22 22.28 21.23 2.31
N THR A 23 21.33 22.09 1.95
CA THR A 23 20.28 22.59 2.85
C THR A 23 18.98 21.78 2.77
N SER A 24 18.93 20.77 1.89
CA SER A 24 17.79 19.84 1.79
C SER A 24 17.97 18.68 2.76
N ALA A 25 16.87 18.20 3.33
CA ALA A 25 16.88 17.12 4.33
C ALA A 25 15.58 16.33 4.33
N GLY A 26 15.67 15.00 4.50
CA GLY A 26 14.57 14.22 5.06
C GLY A 26 14.49 14.46 6.57
N ILE A 27 13.30 14.61 7.13
CA ILE A 27 13.12 15.07 8.52
C ILE A 27 12.50 13.99 9.40
N LEU A 28 11.30 13.53 9.06
CA LEU A 28 10.50 12.60 9.87
C LEU A 28 9.74 11.62 8.98
N GLY A 29 9.35 10.48 9.54
CA GLY A 29 8.48 9.50 8.88
C GLY A 29 9.15 8.66 7.80
N ILE A 30 10.48 8.60 7.73
CA ILE A 30 11.23 7.91 6.68
C ILE A 30 11.91 6.65 7.24
N GLU A 31 11.68 5.49 6.61
CA GLU A 31 12.36 4.25 6.99
C GLU A 31 13.88 4.38 6.85
N GLY A 32 14.64 3.87 7.83
CA GLY A 32 16.09 4.08 7.92
C GLY A 32 16.48 5.49 8.40
N GLY A 33 15.51 6.36 8.66
CA GLY A 33 15.69 7.72 9.15
C GLY A 33 16.27 8.68 8.11
N PRO A 34 16.56 9.94 8.49
CA PRO A 34 17.09 10.97 7.58
C PRO A 34 18.33 10.57 6.78
N ALA A 35 19.15 9.65 7.32
CA ALA A 35 20.38 9.20 6.69
C ALA A 35 20.16 8.25 5.49
N SER A 36 18.97 7.66 5.35
CA SER A 36 18.62 6.84 4.18
C SER A 36 18.30 7.70 2.96
N ILE A 37 18.11 9.02 3.13
CA ILE A 37 17.83 9.95 2.04
C ILE A 37 19.11 10.57 1.49
N SER A 38 19.19 10.63 0.17
CA SER A 38 20.19 11.41 -0.53
C SER A 38 19.56 12.28 -1.61
N PHE A 39 20.24 13.39 -1.91
CA PHE A 39 19.81 14.35 -2.91
C PHE A 39 20.87 14.44 -4.01
N GLU A 40 20.41 14.40 -5.26
CA GLU A 40 21.22 14.69 -6.43
C GLU A 40 20.61 15.87 -7.16
N ILE A 41 21.45 16.83 -7.58
CA ILE A 41 21.01 17.97 -8.37
C ILE A 41 21.47 17.79 -9.80
N VAL A 42 20.53 17.87 -10.73
CA VAL A 42 20.78 17.83 -12.17
C VAL A 42 20.39 19.18 -12.78
N ASP A 43 21.39 19.98 -13.07
CA ASP A 43 21.22 21.33 -13.61
C ASP A 43 21.34 21.38 -15.14
N SER A 44 20.55 22.27 -15.72
CA SER A 44 20.67 22.73 -17.10
C SER A 44 20.77 24.27 -17.14
N ALA A 45 20.84 24.83 -18.35
CA ALA A 45 20.83 26.28 -18.53
C ALA A 45 19.51 26.94 -18.09
N THR A 46 18.39 26.21 -18.05
CA THR A 46 17.07 26.77 -17.77
C THR A 46 16.37 26.12 -16.58
N THR A 47 16.80 24.93 -16.18
CA THR A 47 16.17 24.15 -15.12
C THR A 47 17.17 23.64 -14.10
N SER A 48 16.70 23.46 -12.87
CA SER A 48 17.38 22.72 -11.81
C SER A 48 16.46 21.58 -11.37
N VAL A 49 16.95 20.34 -11.32
CA VAL A 49 16.15 19.20 -10.87
C VAL A 49 16.75 18.65 -9.59
N LEU A 50 15.94 18.59 -8.52
CA LEU A 50 16.27 17.90 -7.29
C LEU A 50 15.74 16.47 -7.36
N VAL A 51 16.65 15.51 -7.41
CA VAL A 51 16.36 14.08 -7.41
C VAL A 51 16.48 13.59 -5.98
N ILE A 52 15.38 13.07 -5.44
CA ILE A 52 15.30 12.52 -4.07
C ILE A 52 15.44 11.01 -4.18
N LYS A 53 16.40 10.43 -3.46
CA LYS A 53 16.66 8.98 -3.45
C LYS A 53 16.61 8.42 -2.03
N GLN A 54 16.11 7.20 -1.89
CA GLN A 54 16.08 6.46 -0.64
C GLN A 54 16.91 5.17 -0.75
N ASP A 55 17.72 4.90 0.27
CA ASP A 55 18.28 3.58 0.53
C ASP A 55 17.17 2.65 1.03
N GLN A 56 16.74 1.73 0.18
CA GLN A 56 15.71 0.73 0.46
C GLN A 56 16.33 -0.66 0.73
N GLY A 57 17.48 -0.68 1.42
CA GLY A 57 18.19 -1.91 1.78
C GLY A 57 19.35 -2.28 0.84
N ASP A 58 19.64 -1.45 -0.16
CA ASP A 58 20.83 -1.53 -1.01
C ASP A 58 21.48 -0.15 -1.15
N PRO A 59 22.38 0.24 -0.22
CA PRO A 59 23.02 1.55 -0.23
C PRO A 59 23.85 1.82 -1.49
N ALA A 60 24.24 0.78 -2.24
CA ALA A 60 24.99 0.94 -3.48
C ALA A 60 24.08 1.34 -4.66
N ASN A 61 22.77 1.06 -4.56
CA ASN A 61 21.78 1.32 -5.60
C ASN A 61 20.52 1.95 -5.00
N PRO A 62 20.59 3.19 -4.47
CA PRO A 62 19.43 3.84 -3.87
C PRO A 62 18.36 4.11 -4.94
N VAL A 63 17.10 3.98 -4.53
CA VAL A 63 15.93 4.13 -5.40
C VAL A 63 15.58 5.60 -5.53
N THR A 64 15.46 6.11 -6.76
CA THR A 64 14.86 7.44 -6.98
C THR A 64 13.38 7.36 -6.62
N VAL A 65 12.94 8.16 -5.66
CA VAL A 65 11.55 8.18 -5.17
C VAL A 65 10.78 9.35 -5.76
N ALA A 66 11.42 10.50 -5.95
CA ALA A 66 10.78 11.69 -6.51
C ALA A 66 11.77 12.62 -7.22
N GLU A 67 11.22 13.44 -8.11
CA GLU A 67 11.93 14.50 -8.84
C GLU A 67 11.17 15.83 -8.72
N VAL A 68 11.90 16.89 -8.38
CA VAL A 68 11.37 18.26 -8.31
C VAL A 68 12.09 19.13 -9.32
N THR A 69 11.39 19.50 -10.39
CA THR A 69 11.94 20.37 -11.43
C THR A 69 11.63 21.82 -11.12
N LEU A 70 12.65 22.68 -11.18
CA LEU A 70 12.59 24.13 -10.97
C LEU A 70 13.02 24.84 -12.26
N THR A 71 12.27 25.87 -12.67
CA THR A 71 12.63 26.77 -13.76
C THR A 71 13.45 27.94 -13.19
N LYS A 72 14.73 27.99 -13.53
CA LYS A 72 15.71 28.88 -12.88
C LYS A 72 15.35 30.37 -12.97
N ALA A 73 14.80 30.81 -14.10
CA ALA A 73 14.49 32.22 -14.35
C ALA A 73 13.19 32.71 -13.69
N THR A 74 12.31 31.80 -13.23
CA THR A 74 10.98 32.18 -12.72
C THR A 74 10.70 31.65 -11.32
N GLY A 75 11.45 30.64 -10.87
CA GLY A 75 11.15 29.92 -9.64
C GLY A 75 9.92 29.02 -9.74
N ALA A 76 9.37 28.79 -10.94
CA ALA A 76 8.27 27.85 -11.14
C ALA A 76 8.76 26.42 -10.95
N TYR A 77 8.06 25.60 -10.18
CA TYR A 77 8.45 24.23 -9.89
C TYR A 77 7.30 23.22 -10.01
N SER A 78 7.67 21.97 -10.29
CA SER A 78 6.75 20.83 -10.38
C SER A 78 7.35 19.60 -9.70
N TYR A 79 6.49 18.80 -9.08
CA TYR A 79 6.83 17.55 -8.40
C TYR A 79 6.29 16.34 -9.17
N VAL A 80 7.11 15.30 -9.28
CA VAL A 80 6.75 13.98 -9.80
C VAL A 80 7.27 12.93 -8.83
N GLN A 81 6.39 12.04 -8.37
CA GLN A 81 6.77 10.83 -7.65
C GLN A 81 7.02 9.73 -8.68
N VAL A 82 8.17 9.08 -8.59
CA VAL A 82 8.62 8.08 -9.59
C VAL A 82 8.67 6.67 -9.01
N ALA A 83 8.74 6.52 -7.69
CA ALA A 83 8.67 5.24 -7.00
C ALA A 83 8.06 5.41 -5.59
N ASN A 84 7.85 4.30 -4.90
CA ASN A 84 7.40 4.28 -3.51
C ASN A 84 8.51 4.82 -2.59
N LEU A 85 8.11 5.60 -1.60
CA LEU A 85 8.91 5.93 -0.44
C LEU A 85 8.55 4.93 0.66
N LEU A 86 9.53 4.43 1.40
CA LEU A 86 9.29 3.59 2.57
C LEU A 86 9.18 4.47 3.82
N HIS A 87 8.07 4.34 4.53
CA HIS A 87 7.75 5.09 5.73
C HIS A 87 8.21 4.37 7.00
N VAL A 88 8.41 5.11 8.09
CA VAL A 88 8.68 4.47 9.39
C VAL A 88 7.43 3.73 9.84
N ASP A 89 7.57 2.44 10.10
CA ASP A 89 6.55 1.66 10.80
C ASP A 89 6.40 2.16 12.25
N ASN A 90 5.33 2.93 12.50
CA ASN A 90 4.94 3.39 13.83
C ASN A 90 3.94 2.46 14.53
N GLY A 91 3.70 1.27 13.97
CA GLY A 91 2.80 0.23 14.47
C GLY A 91 1.60 -0.02 13.56
N ASP A 92 0.94 -1.17 13.77
CA ASP A 92 -0.14 -1.67 12.91
C ASP A 92 -1.25 -0.64 12.66
N ASN A 93 -1.46 -0.33 11.39
CA ASN A 93 -2.55 0.49 10.86
C ASN A 93 -2.56 1.95 11.37
N VAL A 94 -1.38 2.57 11.47
CA VAL A 94 -1.24 4.02 11.67
C VAL A 94 -1.03 4.69 10.32
N GLU A 95 -1.51 5.93 10.16
CA GLU A 95 -1.23 6.76 8.99
C GLU A 95 0.08 7.50 9.24
N ASP A 96 0.97 7.49 8.25
CA ASP A 96 2.36 7.92 8.41
C ASP A 96 2.77 8.92 7.33
N ASP A 97 3.22 10.09 7.76
CA ASP A 97 3.65 11.17 6.87
C ASP A 97 5.18 11.29 6.83
N ALA A 98 5.76 11.26 5.63
CA ALA A 98 7.18 11.55 5.44
C ALA A 98 7.40 13.01 5.06
N THR A 99 8.14 13.74 5.90
CA THR A 99 8.40 15.18 5.71
C THR A 99 9.83 15.44 5.24
N PHE A 100 9.97 16.30 4.23
CA PHE A 100 11.22 16.77 3.66
C PHE A 100 11.27 18.30 3.66
N VAL A 101 12.46 18.84 3.86
CA VAL A 101 12.81 20.23 3.58
C VAL A 101 13.59 20.26 2.28
N LEU A 102 13.12 21.01 1.29
CA LEU A 102 13.80 21.20 0.00
C LEU A 102 14.38 22.62 -0.02
N GLY A 103 15.70 22.72 0.11
CA GLY A 103 16.41 23.99 0.09
C GLY A 103 16.71 24.45 -1.34
N TYR A 104 16.74 25.76 -1.55
CA TYR A 104 17.11 26.40 -2.80
C TYR A 104 17.95 27.65 -2.54
N THR A 105 18.77 28.03 -3.52
CA THR A 105 19.60 29.24 -3.47
C THR A 105 19.20 30.16 -4.62
N VAL A 106 18.92 31.41 -4.31
CA VAL A 106 18.68 32.49 -5.28
C VAL A 106 19.97 33.29 -5.43
N THR A 107 20.36 33.56 -6.67
CA THR A 107 21.50 34.40 -7.03
C THR A 107 21.01 35.53 -7.94
N ASP A 108 21.30 36.79 -7.64
CA ASP A 108 21.00 37.92 -8.53
C ASP A 108 22.09 38.13 -9.59
N GLY A 109 21.98 39.21 -10.38
CA GLY A 109 22.78 39.42 -11.57
C GLY A 109 24.22 39.85 -11.29
N ASP A 110 24.50 40.40 -10.10
CA ASP A 110 25.83 40.78 -9.65
C ASP A 110 26.48 39.75 -8.69
N GLY A 111 25.70 38.74 -8.27
CA GLY A 111 26.18 37.51 -7.67
C GLY A 111 25.91 37.39 -6.17
N ASP A 112 25.08 38.28 -5.60
CA ASP A 112 24.61 38.15 -4.23
C ASP A 112 23.66 36.94 -4.12
N THR A 113 23.79 36.18 -3.03
CA THR A 113 23.03 34.95 -2.81
C THR A 113 22.21 34.96 -1.53
N VAL A 114 21.06 34.29 -1.57
CA VAL A 114 20.24 33.99 -0.40
C VAL A 114 19.64 32.59 -0.50
N ASP A 115 19.63 31.87 0.62
CA ASP A 115 19.01 30.56 0.73
C ASP A 115 17.56 30.66 1.20
N GLY A 116 16.72 29.75 0.69
CA GLY A 116 15.35 29.53 1.13
C GLY A 116 14.99 28.05 1.11
N SER A 117 13.79 27.72 1.57
CA SER A 117 13.31 26.34 1.56
C SER A 117 11.79 26.24 1.38
N ILE A 118 11.34 25.07 0.94
CA ILE A 118 9.94 24.66 0.95
C ILE A 118 9.80 23.29 1.62
N ASP A 119 8.62 23.01 2.16
CA ASP A 119 8.30 21.70 2.69
C ASP A 119 7.67 20.81 1.60
N LEU A 120 8.03 19.53 1.64
CA LEU A 120 7.39 18.46 0.88
C LEU A 120 6.94 17.40 1.88
N ILE A 121 5.68 17.00 1.78
CA ILE A 121 5.07 15.92 2.57
C ILE A 121 4.64 14.84 1.59
N ILE A 122 5.07 13.60 1.85
CA ILE A 122 4.67 12.40 1.13
C ILE A 122 3.87 11.54 2.11
N ASP A 123 2.57 11.45 1.84
CA ASP A 123 1.55 10.77 2.65
C ASP A 123 1.59 9.25 2.42
N ASP A 124 1.45 8.46 3.49
CA ASP A 124 1.28 7.00 3.44
C ASP A 124 -0.13 6.59 3.87
N ASP A 125 -0.81 5.88 2.98
CA ASP A 125 -2.18 5.46 3.21
C ASP A 125 -2.21 4.18 4.06
N THR A 126 -2.84 4.25 5.23
CA THR A 126 -3.11 3.06 6.06
C THR A 126 -4.00 2.06 5.32
N PRO A 127 -3.71 0.74 5.37
CA PRO A 127 -4.59 -0.27 4.82
C PRO A 127 -5.97 -0.24 5.49
N ILE A 128 -7.03 -0.35 4.68
CA ILE A 128 -8.41 -0.40 5.18
C ILE A 128 -9.12 -1.65 4.66
N ILE A 129 -9.90 -2.25 5.56
CA ILE A 129 -10.96 -3.19 5.21
C ILE A 129 -12.25 -2.39 5.13
N GLU A 130 -12.83 -2.28 3.93
CA GLU A 130 -14.11 -1.58 3.79
C GLU A 130 -15.20 -2.27 4.60
N ALA A 131 -16.12 -1.48 5.15
CA ALA A 131 -17.27 -2.00 5.88
C ALA A 131 -18.09 -2.93 4.98
N HIS A 132 -18.16 -4.20 5.33
CA HIS A 132 -18.90 -5.21 4.59
C HIS A 132 -19.74 -6.07 5.53
N SER A 133 -20.82 -6.65 5.00
CA SER A 133 -21.52 -7.70 5.72
C SER A 133 -20.84 -9.04 5.47
N ARG A 134 -20.67 -9.87 6.51
CA ARG A 134 -20.29 -11.27 6.34
C ARG A 134 -21.23 -11.98 5.36
N ALA A 135 -22.47 -11.50 5.22
CA ALA A 135 -23.46 -12.02 4.30
C ALA A 135 -23.09 -11.87 2.81
N ASP A 136 -22.32 -10.84 2.48
CA ASP A 136 -21.94 -10.48 1.10
C ASP A 136 -20.71 -11.28 0.63
N TYR A 137 -19.96 -11.88 1.56
CA TYR A 137 -18.74 -12.64 1.31
C TYR A 137 -18.80 -14.04 1.95
N ARG A 138 -19.94 -14.74 1.78
CA ARG A 138 -20.11 -16.13 2.24
C ARG A 138 -19.74 -17.12 1.15
N ILE A 139 -18.98 -18.14 1.50
CA ILE A 139 -18.88 -19.37 0.69
C ILE A 139 -19.97 -20.32 1.20
N ILE A 140 -20.81 -20.81 0.28
CA ILE A 140 -21.78 -21.87 0.54
C ILE A 140 -21.43 -23.02 -0.40
N SER A 141 -21.11 -24.16 0.20
CA SER A 141 -20.87 -25.43 -0.49
C SER A 141 -21.95 -26.40 -0.03
N ASP A 142 -22.47 -27.19 -0.97
CA ASP A 142 -23.25 -28.37 -0.66
C ASP A 142 -22.29 -29.55 -0.45
N ASP A 143 -22.44 -30.32 0.63
CA ASP A 143 -21.59 -31.49 0.88
C ASP A 143 -22.09 -32.74 0.15
N ASP A 144 -23.33 -32.73 -0.33
CA ASP A 144 -23.93 -33.81 -1.13
C ASP A 144 -23.35 -33.92 -2.55
N ASP A 145 -22.72 -32.86 -3.05
CA ASP A 145 -22.11 -32.81 -4.39
C ASP A 145 -20.71 -33.46 -4.44
N VAL A 146 -20.20 -33.97 -3.31
CA VAL A 146 -18.91 -34.65 -3.26
C VAL A 146 -19.02 -36.10 -3.76
N THR A 147 -18.56 -36.32 -4.99
CA THR A 147 -18.63 -37.63 -5.66
C THR A 147 -17.95 -38.74 -4.86
N GLY A 148 -18.69 -39.82 -4.59
CA GLY A 148 -18.16 -41.08 -4.05
C GLY A 148 -18.06 -41.15 -2.53
N LEU A 149 -18.53 -40.13 -1.80
CA LEU A 149 -18.49 -40.11 -0.32
C LEU A 149 -19.84 -40.39 0.35
N ASN A 150 -20.86 -40.80 -0.43
CA ASN A 150 -22.20 -41.12 0.07
C ASN A 150 -22.79 -40.03 1.00
N GLY A 151 -22.60 -38.76 0.63
CA GLY A 151 -23.36 -37.65 1.24
C GLY A 151 -24.83 -38.03 1.24
N ASN A 152 -25.52 -37.77 2.35
CA ASN A 152 -26.94 -38.06 2.44
C ASN A 152 -27.65 -36.96 1.66
N PRO A 153 -28.06 -37.22 0.39
CA PRO A 153 -28.79 -36.23 -0.36
C PRO A 153 -29.98 -35.92 0.50
N GLY A 154 -30.08 -34.69 1.01
CA GLY A 154 -31.30 -34.27 1.68
C GLY A 154 -32.51 -34.63 0.82
N PHE A 155 -33.72 -34.61 1.38
CA PHE A 155 -34.94 -34.79 0.59
C PHE A 155 -35.10 -33.65 -0.45
N GLY A 156 -34.31 -33.66 -1.53
CA GLY A 156 -34.24 -32.65 -2.59
C GLY A 156 -34.82 -33.14 -3.91
N ASP A 157 -35.20 -34.41 -4.01
CA ASP A 157 -35.87 -34.99 -5.18
C ASP A 157 -37.42 -35.03 -5.02
N ASN A 158 -37.99 -34.25 -4.10
CA ASN A 158 -39.45 -34.13 -3.96
C ASN A 158 -39.98 -32.87 -4.67
N PRO A 159 -40.55 -32.95 -5.88
CA PRO A 159 -40.97 -31.79 -6.67
C PRO A 159 -42.25 -31.09 -6.14
N VAL A 160 -42.76 -31.46 -4.96
CA VAL A 160 -44.12 -31.07 -4.50
C VAL A 160 -44.16 -30.30 -3.16
N ASP A 161 -43.04 -30.07 -2.47
CA ASP A 161 -43.09 -29.36 -1.17
C ASP A 161 -42.97 -27.83 -1.26
N GLY A 162 -42.70 -27.29 -2.46
CA GLY A 162 -42.69 -25.85 -2.69
C GLY A 162 -41.59 -25.10 -1.93
N THR A 163 -40.57 -25.78 -1.41
CA THR A 163 -39.41 -25.14 -0.81
C THR A 163 -38.21 -25.15 -1.76
N PRO A 164 -37.53 -24.02 -1.97
CA PRO A 164 -36.41 -23.90 -2.91
C PRO A 164 -35.10 -24.37 -2.25
N SER A 165 -35.13 -25.50 -1.54
CA SER A 165 -34.18 -25.81 -0.45
C SER A 165 -32.91 -26.56 -0.87
N ASP A 166 -32.48 -26.46 -2.13
CA ASP A 166 -31.08 -26.72 -2.42
C ASP A 166 -30.24 -25.56 -1.85
N SER A 167 -29.12 -25.87 -1.20
CA SER A 167 -28.12 -24.85 -0.89
C SER A 167 -27.53 -24.39 -2.21
N ARG A 168 -28.10 -23.36 -2.83
CA ARG A 168 -27.50 -22.77 -4.02
C ARG A 168 -26.05 -22.42 -3.69
N GLU A 169 -25.13 -23.14 -4.33
CA GLU A 169 -23.70 -22.91 -4.20
C GLU A 169 -23.39 -21.43 -4.46
N TYR A 170 -22.67 -20.81 -3.52
CA TYR A 170 -22.47 -19.36 -3.53
C TYR A 170 -21.01 -19.01 -3.33
N HIS A 171 -20.50 -18.14 -4.21
CA HIS A 171 -19.19 -17.51 -4.14
C HIS A 171 -17.98 -18.46 -4.08
N GLN A 172 -18.05 -19.60 -4.78
CA GLN A 172 -16.91 -20.53 -4.88
C GLN A 172 -15.77 -20.04 -5.77
N SER A 173 -15.99 -19.02 -6.62
CA SER A 173 -14.94 -18.45 -7.48
C SER A 173 -15.19 -16.98 -7.83
N GLY A 174 -14.11 -16.27 -8.20
CA GLY A 174 -14.18 -14.95 -8.83
C GLY A 174 -14.55 -13.78 -7.92
N LYS A 175 -14.49 -13.96 -6.58
CA LYS A 175 -14.67 -12.88 -5.60
C LYS A 175 -13.33 -12.39 -5.07
N THR A 176 -13.25 -11.08 -4.89
CA THR A 176 -12.11 -10.40 -4.26
C THR A 176 -12.58 -9.77 -2.95
N LEU A 177 -11.73 -9.80 -1.93
CA LEU A 177 -11.98 -9.08 -0.68
C LEU A 177 -11.89 -7.56 -0.94
N PRO A 178 -12.74 -6.73 -0.30
CA PRO A 178 -12.71 -5.28 -0.46
C PRO A 178 -11.61 -4.68 0.42
N ILE A 179 -10.37 -4.86 -0.01
CA ILE A 179 -9.16 -4.45 0.71
C ILE A 179 -8.44 -3.41 -0.14
N SER A 180 -8.01 -2.33 0.51
CA SER A 180 -7.03 -1.40 -0.04
C SER A 180 -5.75 -1.55 0.77
N PHE A 181 -4.64 -1.80 0.08
CA PHE A 181 -3.33 -1.98 0.71
C PHE A 181 -2.58 -0.68 0.96
N GLY A 182 -3.07 0.45 0.47
CA GLY A 182 -2.28 1.69 0.48
C GLY A 182 -1.22 1.73 -0.63
N ALA A 183 -0.21 2.59 -0.46
CA ALA A 183 0.80 2.89 -1.49
C ALA A 183 2.01 1.94 -1.45
N ASP A 184 2.30 1.34 -0.30
CA ASP A 184 3.37 0.39 -0.03
C ASP A 184 3.02 -1.05 -0.43
N GLY A 185 1.72 -1.34 -0.55
CA GLY A 185 1.22 -2.65 -0.93
C GLY A 185 1.00 -3.55 0.29
N GLY A 186 0.83 -4.84 0.07
CA GLY A 186 0.62 -5.73 1.19
C GLY A 186 0.20 -7.13 0.79
N GLU A 187 -0.01 -7.96 1.80
CA GLU A 187 -0.40 -9.34 1.63
C GLU A 187 -1.67 -9.64 2.43
N VAL A 188 -2.54 -10.46 1.83
CA VAL A 188 -3.67 -11.04 2.53
C VAL A 188 -3.36 -12.50 2.76
N VAL A 189 -3.25 -12.87 4.04
CA VAL A 189 -3.06 -14.25 4.49
C VAL A 189 -4.25 -14.72 5.28
N TRP A 190 -4.52 -16.03 5.26
CA TRP A 190 -5.53 -16.61 6.12
C TRP A 190 -5.14 -16.49 7.58
N ASN A 191 -6.11 -16.20 8.46
CA ASN A 191 -5.92 -16.24 9.91
C ASN A 191 -6.60 -17.48 10.50
N GLY A 192 -5.80 -18.52 10.78
CA GLY A 192 -6.28 -19.77 11.36
C GLY A 192 -6.70 -19.63 12.82
N THR A 193 -6.25 -18.58 13.52
CA THR A 193 -6.51 -18.36 14.95
C THR A 193 -7.94 -17.88 15.22
N THR A 194 -8.51 -17.10 14.29
CA THR A 194 -9.89 -16.61 14.38
C THR A 194 -10.87 -17.46 13.56
N SER A 195 -10.39 -18.50 12.88
CA SER A 195 -11.23 -19.45 12.14
C SER A 195 -11.88 -20.43 13.12
N ALA A 196 -13.20 -20.61 13.02
CA ALA A 196 -13.95 -21.47 13.94
C ALA A 196 -15.10 -22.20 13.24
N GLY A 197 -15.25 -23.49 13.55
CA GLY A 197 -16.50 -24.21 13.34
C GLY A 197 -17.51 -23.78 14.40
N ILE A 198 -18.75 -23.49 14.01
CA ILE A 198 -19.73 -22.86 14.91
C ILE A 198 -20.82 -23.85 15.34
N LEU A 199 -21.77 -24.17 14.46
CA LEU A 199 -22.96 -24.97 14.79
C LEU A 199 -23.27 -25.96 13.66
N GLY A 200 -23.94 -27.07 14.00
CA GLY A 200 -24.42 -28.06 13.02
C GLY A 200 -23.42 -29.14 12.61
N ILE A 201 -22.23 -29.19 13.23
CA ILE A 201 -21.18 -30.16 12.90
C ILE A 201 -21.34 -31.43 13.75
N GLU A 202 -21.38 -32.60 13.10
CA GLU A 202 -21.30 -33.89 13.79
C GLU A 202 -19.93 -34.07 14.48
N GLY A 203 -19.95 -34.55 15.73
CA GLY A 203 -18.77 -34.56 16.61
C GLY A 203 -18.49 -33.22 17.31
N GLY A 204 -19.29 -32.19 17.02
CA GLY A 204 -19.17 -30.85 17.62
C GLY A 204 -18.05 -30.01 17.01
N PRO A 205 -17.92 -28.72 17.39
CA PRO A 205 -16.96 -27.81 16.78
C PRO A 205 -15.49 -28.23 16.97
N ALA A 206 -15.21 -29.08 17.96
CA ALA A 206 -13.87 -29.61 18.22
C ALA A 206 -13.41 -30.68 17.21
N SER A 207 -14.34 -31.25 16.41
CA SER A 207 -13.97 -32.17 15.32
C SER A 207 -13.40 -31.43 14.11
N ILE A 208 -13.56 -30.11 14.02
CA ILE A 208 -12.99 -29.30 12.95
C ILE A 208 -11.60 -28.82 13.31
N SER A 209 -10.68 -28.98 12.36
CA SER A 209 -9.36 -28.34 12.41
C SER A 209 -9.12 -27.52 11.15
N PHE A 210 -8.33 -26.46 11.30
CA PHE A 210 -7.94 -25.56 10.25
C PHE A 210 -6.43 -25.65 10.07
N GLU A 211 -5.99 -25.77 8.83
CA GLU A 211 -4.58 -25.74 8.44
C GLU A 211 -4.40 -24.71 7.33
N ILE A 212 -3.37 -23.87 7.45
CA ILE A 212 -2.99 -22.95 6.40
C ILE A 212 -1.81 -23.56 5.66
N VAL A 213 -1.95 -23.66 4.34
CA VAL A 213 -0.91 -24.15 3.43
C VAL A 213 -0.53 -23.02 2.49
N ASP A 214 0.64 -22.43 2.77
CA ASP A 214 1.16 -21.30 2.00
C ASP A 214 2.14 -21.75 0.91
N SER A 215 2.14 -20.99 -0.17
CA SER A 215 3.10 -21.05 -1.26
C SER A 215 3.55 -19.63 -1.61
N ALA A 216 4.53 -19.49 -2.49
CA ALA A 216 5.03 -18.17 -2.91
C ALA A 216 3.96 -17.27 -3.58
N THR A 217 2.82 -17.82 -4.02
CA THR A 217 1.80 -17.06 -4.77
C THR A 217 0.36 -17.30 -4.31
N THR A 218 0.13 -18.26 -3.43
CA THR A 218 -1.22 -18.62 -2.96
C THR A 218 -1.18 -19.10 -1.51
N SER A 219 -2.22 -18.74 -0.76
CA SER A 219 -2.49 -19.23 0.59
C SER A 219 -3.80 -20.01 0.59
N VAL A 220 -3.78 -21.25 1.10
CA VAL A 220 -4.95 -22.14 1.14
C VAL A 220 -5.33 -22.42 2.59
N LEU A 221 -6.57 -22.06 2.96
CA LEU A 221 -7.17 -22.51 4.22
C LEU A 221 -7.84 -23.88 4.00
N VAL A 222 -7.21 -24.92 4.54
CA VAL A 222 -7.74 -26.28 4.55
C VAL A 222 -8.62 -26.47 5.78
N ILE A 223 -9.88 -26.86 5.56
CA ILE A 223 -10.83 -27.22 6.61
C ILE A 223 -10.90 -28.75 6.66
N LYS A 224 -10.66 -29.34 7.82
CA LYS A 224 -10.72 -30.79 8.03
C LYS A 224 -11.71 -31.10 9.14
N GLN A 225 -12.47 -32.16 8.97
CA GLN A 225 -13.30 -32.74 10.03
C GLN A 225 -12.73 -34.12 10.40
N ASP A 226 -12.55 -34.36 11.70
CA ASP A 226 -12.37 -35.69 12.25
C ASP A 226 -13.70 -36.45 12.16
N GLN A 227 -13.73 -37.47 11.31
CA GLN A 227 -14.91 -38.31 11.08
C GLN A 227 -15.01 -39.45 12.10
N GLY A 228 -14.07 -39.56 13.04
CA GLY A 228 -13.86 -40.78 13.82
C GLY A 228 -13.27 -41.90 12.96
N ASP A 229 -12.59 -42.85 13.60
CA ASP A 229 -12.16 -44.10 12.95
C ASP A 229 -13.41 -44.99 12.73
N PRO A 230 -13.62 -45.62 11.55
CA PRO A 230 -14.77 -46.49 11.29
C PRO A 230 -14.93 -47.69 12.23
#